data_AF-A0A1M2VG05-F1
#
_entry.id   AF-A0A1M2VG05-F1
#
_cell.length_a   1.000
_cell.length_b   1.000
_cell.length_c   1.000
_cell.angle_alpha   90.00
_cell.angle_beta   90.00
_cell.angle_gamma   90.00
#
_symmetry.space_group_name_H-M   'P 1'
#
loop_
_entity.id
_entity.type
_entity.pdbx_description
1 polymer ?
#
loop_
_entity_poly.entity_id
_entity_poly.type
_entity_poly.pdbx_seq_one_letter_code
_entity_poly.pdbx_strand_id
1 'polypeptide(L)'
;MLITTPLKYAAWHFLPGHATRQLLSVFHVAYARIFRRPPPPPGTPAYVFHYRMTYLLLALVYLSYNLYDASATMEPNYYEILDLAPTADENMLKMAFRQFARRYHPDRAGAQSESMFIEVRDAYDALKSPVKRFAYERFGPEALAWSQCTTLREYVRHGLLQASGFYIVSLCSLVFFSFVNPSSTVSYWRYIMLAFTAVYELLFLLNPSPAPSSGTTLSSVVFTDPTIAAHTSFFSFLWPHRVPYQHVRFLHTLWVLGCFALSNVAPVVFPAPSPEFQENWILNEAQQISTLSAAVAREANVQLTTLFHSVHGPRTGTAASDGTFPYLGELPNGGKPADEVVGLLAQEMEHLILETQMRADGGPLKSAVENAVERRKREAGRVGLGRRPSAQGPWVQQNGNGNGNGNGSALPVGAASPPVWKERVLGYVRGRSRSLG
;
A
#
# COMPACT_ATOMS: atom_id res chain seq x y z
N MET A 1 36.14 -3.50 18.39
CA MET A 1 35.36 -2.94 17.25
C MET A 1 34.63 -1.63 17.55
N LEU A 2 34.35 -1.25 18.81
CA LEU A 2 33.58 -0.03 19.14
C LEU A 2 34.23 1.31 18.71
N ILE A 3 35.56 1.38 18.54
CA ILE A 3 36.26 2.61 18.14
C ILE A 3 36.25 2.82 16.61
N THR A 4 36.17 1.73 15.84
CA THR A 4 36.25 1.79 14.36
C THR A 4 34.96 2.26 13.71
N THR A 5 33.79 2.03 14.32
CA THR A 5 32.49 2.45 13.78
C THR A 5 32.27 3.97 13.80
N PRO A 6 32.45 4.73 14.91
CA PRO A 6 32.30 6.18 14.88
C PRO A 6 33.34 6.84 13.95
N LEU A 7 34.54 6.27 13.83
CA LEU A 7 35.55 6.75 12.89
C LEU A 7 35.11 6.58 11.42
N LYS A 8 34.51 5.44 11.07
CA LYS A 8 33.90 5.20 9.73
C LYS A 8 32.75 6.17 9.43
N TYR A 9 31.97 6.58 10.43
CA TYR A 9 30.91 7.59 10.24
C TYR A 9 31.42 9.03 10.20
N ALA A 10 32.44 9.38 11.01
CA ALA A 10 33.12 10.68 10.94
C ALA A 10 33.85 10.88 9.60
N ALA A 11 34.42 9.80 9.04
CA ALA A 11 35.03 9.79 7.72
C ALA A 11 34.10 10.29 6.61
N TRP A 12 32.79 9.98 6.65
CA TRP A 12 31.81 10.46 5.67
C TRP A 12 31.74 11.99 5.53
N HIS A 13 32.08 12.74 6.58
CA HIS A 13 32.06 14.20 6.54
C HIS A 13 33.28 14.80 5.81
N PHE A 14 34.45 14.19 5.97
CA PHE A 14 35.73 14.75 5.49
C PHE A 14 36.26 14.10 4.20
N LEU A 15 36.21 12.76 4.10
CA LEU A 15 36.82 12.01 2.99
C LEU A 15 36.22 12.36 1.63
N PRO A 16 34.88 12.33 1.42
CA PRO A 16 34.31 12.62 0.11
C PRO A 16 34.66 14.03 -0.40
N GLY A 17 34.60 15.05 0.47
CA GLY A 17 34.92 16.43 0.09
C GLY A 17 36.41 16.63 -0.22
N HIS A 18 37.30 16.13 0.63
CA HIS A 18 38.75 16.30 0.45
C HIS A 18 39.26 15.50 -0.76
N ALA A 19 38.88 14.23 -0.87
CA ALA A 19 39.32 13.39 -1.98
C ALA A 19 38.72 13.84 -3.32
N THR A 20 37.46 14.35 -3.38
CA THR A 20 36.91 14.93 -4.62
C THR A 20 37.78 16.06 -5.16
N ARG A 21 38.30 16.96 -4.30
CA ARG A 21 39.18 18.06 -4.74
C ARG A 21 40.47 17.54 -5.38
N GLN A 22 41.07 16.49 -4.82
CA GLN A 22 42.26 15.87 -5.40
C GLN A 22 41.94 15.13 -6.71
N LEU A 23 40.91 14.27 -6.70
CA LEU A 23 40.50 13.46 -7.85
C LEU A 23 40.01 14.30 -9.04
N LEU A 24 39.39 15.47 -8.79
CA LEU A 24 38.95 16.38 -9.85
C LEU A 24 40.12 16.91 -10.68
N SER A 25 41.29 17.16 -10.06
CA SER A 25 42.48 17.60 -10.80
C SER A 25 42.98 16.51 -11.76
N VAL A 26 43.03 15.26 -11.30
CA VAL A 26 43.36 14.07 -12.11
C VAL A 26 42.32 13.84 -13.21
N PHE A 27 41.04 13.98 -12.88
CA PHE A 27 39.93 13.87 -13.84
C PHE A 27 40.01 14.94 -14.94
N HIS A 28 40.34 16.19 -14.60
CA HIS A 28 40.50 17.26 -15.59
C HIS A 28 41.73 17.07 -16.49
N VAL A 29 42.84 16.53 -15.97
CA VAL A 29 43.99 16.11 -16.79
C VAL A 29 43.62 14.97 -17.74
N ALA A 30 42.89 13.96 -17.26
CA ALA A 30 42.41 12.85 -18.10
C ALA A 30 41.39 13.31 -19.15
N TYR A 31 40.43 14.16 -18.76
CA TYR A 31 39.42 14.75 -19.63
C TYR A 31 40.07 15.56 -20.77
N ALA A 32 41.05 16.42 -20.45
CA ALA A 32 41.78 17.19 -21.44
C ALA A 32 42.54 16.29 -22.44
N ARG A 33 43.12 15.19 -21.96
CA ARG A 33 43.81 14.20 -22.81
C ARG A 33 42.86 13.41 -23.72
N ILE A 34 41.70 13.01 -23.21
CA ILE A 34 40.72 12.17 -23.94
C ILE A 34 39.90 13.02 -24.93
N PHE A 35 39.31 14.12 -24.46
CA PHE A 35 38.37 14.93 -25.26
C PHE A 35 39.02 16.09 -26.01
N ARG A 36 40.33 16.33 -25.83
CA ARG A 36 41.10 17.42 -26.44
C ARG A 36 40.49 18.82 -26.23
N ARG A 37 39.79 19.01 -25.11
CA ARG A 37 39.20 20.29 -24.69
C ARG A 37 39.88 20.78 -23.41
N PRO A 38 40.10 22.11 -23.25
CA PRO A 38 40.60 22.64 -21.99
C PRO A 38 39.59 22.35 -20.86
N PRO A 39 40.05 22.12 -19.61
CA PRO A 39 39.15 21.90 -18.49
C PRO A 39 38.33 23.17 -18.20
N PRO A 40 37.06 23.04 -17.81
CA PRO A 40 36.20 24.20 -17.57
C PRO A 40 36.70 25.00 -16.35
N PRO A 41 36.74 26.35 -16.42
CA PRO A 41 37.21 27.15 -15.29
C PRO A 41 36.24 27.09 -14.09
N PRO A 42 36.74 27.29 -12.86
CA PRO A 42 35.94 27.25 -11.65
C PRO A 42 34.81 28.30 -11.71
N GLY A 43 33.63 27.93 -11.20
CA GLY A 43 32.42 28.77 -11.23
C GLY A 43 31.55 28.60 -12.48
N THR A 44 32.02 27.92 -13.54
CA THR A 44 31.15 27.58 -14.68
C THR A 44 30.17 26.43 -14.35
N PRO A 45 28.98 26.37 -14.97
CA PRO A 45 28.03 25.28 -14.74
C PRO A 45 28.61 23.90 -15.11
N ALA A 46 29.48 23.83 -16.13
CA ALA A 46 30.20 22.62 -16.50
C ALA A 46 31.16 22.13 -15.41
N TYR A 47 31.89 23.05 -14.75
CA TYR A 47 32.75 22.69 -13.61
C TYR A 47 31.93 22.15 -12.43
N VAL A 48 30.79 22.77 -12.11
CA VAL A 48 29.88 22.32 -11.06
C VAL A 48 29.31 20.93 -11.37
N PHE A 49 28.96 20.66 -12.63
CA PHE A 49 28.53 19.32 -13.07
C PHE A 49 29.64 18.27 -12.91
N HIS A 50 30.87 18.57 -13.37
CA HIS A 50 32.02 17.67 -13.18
C HIS A 50 32.27 17.38 -11.69
N TYR A 51 32.25 18.40 -10.83
CA TYR A 51 32.41 18.23 -9.38
C TYR A 51 31.33 17.31 -8.79
N ARG A 52 30.05 17.53 -9.13
CA ARG A 52 28.91 16.71 -8.65
C ARG A 52 29.04 15.25 -9.10
N MET A 53 29.43 15.00 -10.35
CA MET A 53 29.64 13.64 -10.86
C MET A 53 30.84 12.95 -10.22
N THR A 54 31.99 13.63 -10.05
CA THR A 54 33.15 13.07 -9.37
C THR A 54 32.85 12.76 -7.89
N TYR A 55 32.15 13.66 -7.20
CA TYR A 55 31.72 13.48 -5.82
C TYR A 55 30.76 12.28 -5.69
N LEU A 56 29.76 12.17 -6.58
CA LEU A 56 28.81 11.06 -6.60
C LEU A 56 29.50 9.73 -6.85
N LEU A 57 30.41 9.65 -7.83
CA LEU A 57 31.18 8.44 -8.13
C LEU A 57 32.01 8.00 -6.91
N LEU A 58 32.73 8.95 -6.29
CA LEU A 58 33.53 8.66 -5.10
C LEU A 58 32.66 8.21 -3.92
N ALA A 59 31.52 8.87 -3.69
CA ALA A 59 30.57 8.49 -2.65
C ALA A 59 29.96 7.10 -2.90
N LEU A 60 29.69 6.73 -4.16
CA LEU A 60 29.25 5.40 -4.55
C LEU A 60 30.34 4.36 -4.29
N VAL A 61 31.58 4.59 -4.72
CA VAL A 61 32.72 3.70 -4.43
C VAL A 61 32.94 3.52 -2.93
N TYR A 62 32.84 4.59 -2.14
CA TYR A 62 32.96 4.52 -0.69
C TYR A 62 31.77 3.80 -0.03
N LEU A 63 30.54 4.00 -0.53
CA LEU A 63 29.36 3.25 -0.11
C LEU A 63 29.51 1.75 -0.41
N SER A 64 29.96 1.39 -1.61
CA SER A 64 30.23 0.01 -2.01
C SER A 64 31.32 -0.64 -1.16
N TYR A 65 32.39 0.11 -0.81
CA TYR A 65 33.42 -0.37 0.10
C TYR A 65 32.86 -0.65 1.51
N ASN A 66 32.09 0.28 2.09
CA ASN A 66 31.47 0.07 3.40
C ASN A 66 30.41 -1.05 3.37
N LEU A 67 29.69 -1.22 2.26
CA LEU A 67 28.73 -2.31 2.07
C LEU A 67 29.43 -3.67 1.98
N TYR A 68 30.55 -3.74 1.27
CA TYR A 68 31.40 -4.93 1.20
C TYR A 68 31.99 -5.29 2.56
N ASP A 69 32.62 -4.32 3.24
CA ASP A 69 33.17 -4.47 4.60
C ASP A 69 32.08 -4.92 5.60
N ALA A 70 30.93 -4.25 5.65
CA ALA A 70 29.80 -4.67 6.49
C ALA A 70 29.26 -6.07 6.14
N SER A 71 29.37 -6.49 4.88
CA SER A 71 29.01 -7.85 4.46
C SER A 71 30.09 -8.88 4.82
N ALA A 72 31.36 -8.50 4.90
CA ALA A 72 32.49 -9.40 5.11
C ALA A 72 32.85 -9.57 6.60
N THR A 73 32.64 -8.55 7.43
CA THR A 73 32.97 -8.58 8.88
C THR A 73 31.84 -9.12 9.75
N MET A 74 30.93 -9.93 9.20
CA MET A 74 29.87 -10.56 10.00
C MET A 74 30.43 -11.70 10.86
N GLU A 75 29.87 -11.85 12.06
CA GLU A 75 30.14 -13.02 12.91
C GLU A 75 29.65 -14.29 12.19
N PRO A 76 30.46 -15.37 12.19
CA PRO A 76 30.07 -16.64 11.58
C PRO A 76 28.83 -17.20 12.26
N ASN A 77 27.97 -17.85 11.50
CA ASN A 77 26.78 -18.50 12.04
C ASN A 77 27.07 -19.95 12.47
N TYR A 78 26.17 -20.53 13.26
CA TYR A 78 26.30 -21.88 13.80
C TYR A 78 26.30 -22.97 12.72
N TYR A 79 25.75 -22.68 11.55
CA TYR A 79 25.79 -23.59 10.40
C TYR A 79 27.20 -23.59 9.76
N GLU A 80 27.79 -22.42 9.55
CA GLU A 80 29.17 -22.24 9.08
C GLU A 80 30.19 -22.87 10.05
N ILE A 81 30.00 -22.70 11.37
CA ILE A 81 30.83 -23.32 12.43
C ILE A 81 30.78 -24.86 12.39
N LEU A 82 29.63 -25.43 12.01
CA LEU A 82 29.42 -26.88 11.89
C LEU A 82 29.70 -27.43 10.47
N ASP A 83 30.09 -26.58 9.52
CA ASP A 83 30.23 -26.90 8.09
C ASP A 83 28.96 -27.52 7.47
N LEU A 84 27.81 -26.89 7.76
CA LEU A 84 26.48 -27.29 7.33
C LEU A 84 25.78 -26.18 6.54
N ALA A 85 24.88 -26.55 5.64
CA ALA A 85 23.93 -25.62 5.07
C ALA A 85 22.82 -25.29 6.09
N PRO A 86 22.21 -24.08 6.07
CA PRO A 86 21.04 -23.75 6.90
C PRO A 86 19.84 -24.71 6.70
N THR A 87 19.81 -25.42 5.57
CA THR A 87 18.81 -26.42 5.18
C THR A 87 19.08 -27.82 5.74
N ALA A 88 20.14 -28.01 6.52
CA ALA A 88 20.52 -29.31 7.04
C ALA A 88 19.46 -29.93 7.95
N ASP A 89 19.17 -31.20 7.70
CA ASP A 89 18.32 -32.06 8.51
C ASP A 89 18.99 -32.44 9.84
N GLU A 90 18.19 -32.81 10.84
CA GLU A 90 18.69 -33.23 12.16
C GLU A 90 19.69 -34.38 12.09
N ASN A 91 19.54 -35.28 11.10
CA ASN A 91 20.47 -36.40 10.92
C ASN A 91 21.86 -35.92 10.48
N MET A 92 21.91 -34.96 9.56
CA MET A 92 23.17 -34.31 9.14
C MET A 92 23.81 -33.54 10.30
N LEU A 93 23.02 -32.81 11.08
CA LEU A 93 23.48 -32.11 12.29
C LEU A 93 24.14 -33.08 13.29
N LYS A 94 23.49 -34.21 13.58
CA LYS A 94 24.02 -35.26 14.47
C LYS A 94 25.29 -35.92 13.91
N MET A 95 25.38 -36.09 12.58
CA MET A 95 26.56 -36.66 11.93
C MET A 95 27.76 -35.71 11.95
N ALA A 96 27.56 -34.44 11.59
CA ALA A 96 28.60 -33.40 11.61
C ALA A 96 29.19 -33.24 13.02
N PHE A 97 28.34 -33.09 14.05
CA PHE A 97 28.79 -33.00 15.44
C PHE A 97 29.61 -34.23 15.88
N ARG A 98 29.17 -35.45 15.54
CA ARG A 98 29.93 -36.70 15.83
C ARG A 98 31.24 -36.79 15.06
N GLN A 99 31.36 -36.17 13.89
CA GLN A 99 32.61 -36.13 13.13
C GLN A 99 33.58 -35.10 13.72
N PHE A 100 33.10 -33.90 14.05
CA PHE A 100 33.86 -32.87 14.74
C PHE A 100 34.39 -33.38 16.09
N ALA A 101 33.51 -33.90 16.94
CA ALA A 101 33.87 -34.38 18.27
C ALA A 101 34.90 -35.52 18.25
N ARG A 102 34.90 -36.40 17.23
CA ARG A 102 35.93 -37.44 17.09
C ARG A 102 37.32 -36.90 16.74
N ARG A 103 37.38 -35.73 16.08
CA ARG A 103 38.62 -35.10 15.58
C ARG A 103 39.20 -34.09 16.57
N TYR A 104 38.35 -33.36 17.29
CA TYR A 104 38.71 -32.24 18.17
C TYR A 104 38.34 -32.43 19.64
N HIS A 105 38.15 -33.68 20.09
CA HIS A 105 37.95 -33.98 21.51
C HIS A 105 39.11 -33.41 22.35
N PRO A 106 38.86 -32.72 23.47
CA PRO A 106 39.92 -32.12 24.29
C PRO A 106 40.99 -33.14 24.72
N ASP A 107 40.58 -34.36 25.10
CA ASP A 107 41.48 -35.47 25.46
C ASP A 107 42.47 -35.89 24.35
N ARG A 108 42.19 -35.53 23.09
CA ARG A 108 42.99 -35.93 21.91
C ARG A 108 43.71 -34.78 21.22
N ALA A 109 43.10 -33.59 21.21
CA ALA A 109 43.61 -32.41 20.53
C ALA A 109 44.21 -31.36 21.50
N GLY A 110 44.09 -31.57 22.81
CA GLY A 110 44.66 -30.72 23.86
C GLY A 110 43.85 -29.46 24.14
N ALA A 111 44.27 -28.68 25.15
CA ALA A 111 43.52 -27.52 25.66
C ALA A 111 43.23 -26.43 24.61
N GLN A 112 44.00 -26.36 23.51
CA GLN A 112 43.72 -25.40 22.43
C GLN A 112 42.43 -25.72 21.65
N SER A 113 41.94 -26.96 21.67
CA SER A 113 40.66 -27.32 21.03
C SER A 113 39.46 -27.14 21.95
N GLU A 114 39.65 -26.84 23.24
CA GLU A 114 38.57 -26.74 24.23
C GLU A 114 37.60 -25.60 23.91
N SER A 115 38.12 -24.41 23.55
CA SER A 115 37.30 -23.27 23.15
C SER A 115 36.44 -23.56 21.91
N MET A 116 37.06 -24.10 20.86
CA MET A 116 36.36 -24.52 19.63
C MET A 116 35.31 -25.62 19.91
N PHE A 117 35.60 -26.54 20.84
CA PHE A 117 34.69 -27.60 21.22
C PHE A 117 33.48 -27.06 22.01
N ILE A 118 33.69 -26.08 22.89
CA ILE A 118 32.61 -25.35 23.58
C ILE A 118 31.71 -24.65 22.57
N GLU A 119 32.28 -23.89 21.63
CA GLU A 119 31.52 -23.18 20.59
C GLU A 119 30.69 -24.13 19.71
N VAL A 120 31.29 -25.23 19.25
CA VAL A 120 30.59 -26.24 18.43
C VAL A 120 29.52 -27.00 19.22
N ARG A 121 29.74 -27.27 20.51
CA ARG A 121 28.72 -27.85 21.41
C ARG A 121 27.53 -26.91 21.55
N ASP A 122 27.78 -25.62 21.82
CA ASP A 122 26.74 -24.64 22.05
C ASP A 122 25.94 -24.37 20.75
N ALA A 123 26.61 -24.39 19.60
CA ALA A 123 25.98 -24.40 18.28
C ALA A 123 25.07 -25.63 18.07
N TYR A 124 25.56 -26.83 18.39
CA TYR A 124 24.77 -28.06 18.28
C TYR A 124 23.54 -28.05 19.21
N ASP A 125 23.69 -27.64 20.47
CA ASP A 125 22.59 -27.60 21.45
C ASP A 125 21.54 -26.52 21.12
N ALA A 126 21.93 -25.45 20.44
CA ALA A 126 21.02 -24.46 19.88
C ALA A 126 20.21 -25.02 18.70
N LEU A 127 20.87 -25.64 17.72
CA LEU A 127 20.24 -26.14 16.50
C LEU A 127 19.42 -27.42 16.70
N LYS A 128 19.75 -28.22 17.73
CA LYS A 128 19.10 -29.51 18.05
C LYS A 128 17.64 -29.37 18.51
N SER A 129 17.26 -28.27 19.17
CA SER A 129 15.89 -28.04 19.63
C SER A 129 15.16 -27.14 18.64
N PRO A 130 13.97 -27.51 18.11
CA PRO A 130 13.28 -26.69 17.10
C PRO A 130 12.90 -25.30 17.63
N VAL A 131 12.62 -25.17 18.93
CA VAL A 131 12.31 -23.86 19.55
C VAL A 131 13.57 -22.99 19.69
N LYS A 132 14.70 -23.57 20.10
CA LYS A 132 15.98 -22.84 20.20
C LYS A 132 16.54 -22.49 18.82
N ARG A 133 16.42 -23.39 17.84
CA ARG A 133 16.76 -23.15 16.43
C ARG A 133 15.99 -21.97 15.87
N PHE A 134 14.66 -21.91 16.07
CA PHE A 134 13.84 -20.77 15.67
C PHE A 134 14.29 -19.45 16.33
N ALA A 135 14.56 -19.48 17.64
CA ALA A 135 14.98 -18.29 18.38
C ALA A 135 16.34 -17.78 17.87
N TYR A 136 17.31 -18.70 17.70
CA TYR A 136 18.62 -18.42 17.12
C TYR A 136 18.53 -17.87 15.70
N GLU A 137 17.71 -18.46 14.83
CA GLU A 137 17.64 -18.06 13.42
C GLU A 137 17.09 -16.64 13.23
N ARG A 138 16.15 -16.20 14.10
CA ARG A 138 15.52 -14.87 14.00
C ARG A 138 16.25 -13.79 14.78
N PHE A 139 16.73 -14.11 15.98
CA PHE A 139 17.23 -13.14 16.95
C PHE A 139 18.72 -13.31 17.27
N GLY A 140 19.38 -14.31 16.69
CA GLY A 140 20.80 -14.58 16.86
C GLY A 140 21.16 -15.28 18.16
N PRO A 141 22.46 -15.40 18.47
CA PRO A 141 22.95 -16.11 19.66
C PRO A 141 22.51 -15.45 20.98
N GLU A 142 22.27 -14.13 20.97
CA GLU A 142 21.75 -13.37 22.13
C GLU A 142 20.46 -13.98 22.71
N ALA A 143 19.57 -14.49 21.84
CA ALA A 143 18.30 -15.05 22.28
C ALA A 143 18.44 -16.36 23.06
N LEU A 144 19.55 -17.08 22.91
CA LEU A 144 19.81 -18.31 23.65
C LEU A 144 20.14 -18.03 25.13
N ALA A 145 20.55 -16.80 25.46
CA ALA A 145 20.78 -16.35 26.82
C ALA A 145 19.51 -15.88 27.56
N TRP A 146 18.35 -15.79 26.88
CA TRP A 146 17.10 -15.33 27.49
C TRP A 146 16.48 -16.40 28.39
N SER A 147 16.84 -16.38 29.67
CA SER A 147 16.39 -17.35 30.70
C SER A 147 14.88 -17.40 30.94
N GLN A 148 14.14 -16.35 30.57
CA GLN A 148 12.69 -16.25 30.75
C GLN A 148 11.87 -16.83 29.58
N CYS A 149 12.52 -17.23 28.48
CA CYS A 149 11.85 -17.72 27.28
C CYS A 149 11.95 -19.24 27.17
N THR A 150 10.80 -19.91 27.12
CA THR A 150 10.68 -21.36 26.93
C THR A 150 9.79 -21.71 25.75
N THR A 151 8.74 -20.91 25.49
CA THR A 151 7.82 -21.10 24.37
C THR A 151 8.16 -20.21 23.18
N LEU A 152 7.76 -20.64 21.98
CA LEU A 152 7.91 -19.88 20.74
C LEU A 152 7.35 -18.45 20.86
N ARG A 153 6.22 -18.29 21.55
CA ARG A 153 5.52 -17.01 21.73
C ARG A 153 6.31 -16.06 22.64
N GLU A 154 6.95 -16.57 23.68
CA GLU A 154 7.83 -15.76 24.55
C GLU A 154 9.01 -15.21 23.76
N TYR A 155 9.72 -16.06 22.99
CA TYR A 155 10.82 -15.63 22.12
C TYR A 155 10.39 -14.56 21.11
N VAL A 156 9.27 -14.76 20.41
CA VAL A 156 8.76 -13.77 19.45
C VAL A 156 8.40 -12.44 20.15
N ARG A 157 7.73 -12.50 21.30
CA ARG A 157 7.34 -11.30 22.06
C ARG A 157 8.56 -10.53 22.57
N HIS A 158 9.54 -11.22 23.14
CA HIS A 158 10.75 -10.61 23.68
C HIS A 158 11.61 -10.02 22.56
N GLY A 159 11.81 -10.76 21.48
CA GLY A 159 12.57 -10.30 20.32
C GLY A 159 11.91 -9.12 19.60
N LEU A 160 10.57 -9.10 19.45
CA LEU A 160 9.84 -7.96 18.91
C LEU A 160 9.95 -6.72 19.82
N LEU A 161 9.98 -6.90 21.14
CA LEU A 161 10.21 -5.81 22.09
C LEU A 161 11.63 -5.24 21.94
N GLN A 162 12.66 -6.10 21.86
CA GLN A 162 14.05 -5.69 21.61
C GLN A 162 14.20 -4.95 20.27
N ALA A 163 13.60 -5.48 19.19
CA ALA A 163 13.55 -4.85 17.88
C ALA A 163 12.92 -3.45 17.94
N SER A 164 11.77 -3.31 18.63
CA SER A 164 11.10 -2.01 18.76
C SER A 164 11.99 -0.93 19.42
N GLY A 165 12.89 -1.32 20.31
CA GLY A 165 13.88 -0.43 20.93
C GLY A 165 14.80 0.24 19.90
N PHE A 166 15.28 -0.50 18.90
CA PHE A 166 16.09 0.05 17.80
C PHE A 166 15.30 1.11 17.00
N TYR A 167 14.03 0.83 16.67
CA TYR A 167 13.18 1.78 15.94
C TYR A 167 12.84 3.03 16.74
N ILE A 168 12.58 2.89 18.05
CA ILE A 168 12.31 4.04 18.93
C ILE A 168 13.54 4.95 19.01
N VAL A 169 14.73 4.40 19.29
CA VAL A 169 15.99 5.17 19.35
C VAL A 169 16.31 5.81 18.00
N SER A 170 16.10 5.09 16.90
CA SER A 170 16.28 5.59 15.54
C SER A 170 15.32 6.74 15.20
N LEU A 171 14.04 6.62 15.57
CA LEU A 171 13.04 7.66 15.35
C LEU A 171 13.34 8.91 16.20
N CYS A 172 13.67 8.75 17.48
CA CYS A 172 14.11 9.86 18.33
C CYS A 172 15.35 10.56 17.77
N SER A 173 16.30 9.80 17.24
CA SER A 173 17.50 10.34 16.59
C SER A 173 17.16 11.12 15.31
N LEU A 174 16.27 10.60 14.45
CA LEU A 174 15.81 11.31 13.26
C LEU A 174 15.08 12.61 13.60
N VAL A 175 14.20 12.58 14.61
CA VAL A 175 13.50 13.77 15.12
C VAL A 175 14.50 14.80 15.64
N PHE A 176 15.49 14.40 16.44
CA PHE A 176 16.57 15.27 16.90
C PHE A 176 17.36 15.90 15.73
N PHE A 177 17.77 15.11 14.74
CA PHE A 177 18.43 15.65 13.55
C PHE A 177 17.54 16.57 12.71
N SER A 178 16.22 16.35 12.71
CA SER A 178 15.26 17.22 12.03
C SER A 178 15.08 18.57 12.75
N PHE A 179 15.24 18.63 14.08
CA PHE A 179 15.33 19.89 14.82
C PHE A 179 16.63 20.65 14.56
N VAL A 180 17.76 19.94 14.48
CA VAL A 180 19.09 20.55 14.23
C VAL A 180 19.23 21.05 12.79
N ASN A 181 18.56 20.42 11.81
CA ASN A 181 18.62 20.81 10.40
C ASN A 181 17.21 20.79 9.73
N PRO A 182 16.38 21.82 9.98
CA PRO A 182 14.98 21.84 9.56
C PRO A 182 14.78 21.99 8.05
N SER A 183 15.76 22.50 7.31
CA SER A 183 15.67 22.70 5.84
C SER A 183 16.14 21.49 5.02
N SER A 184 16.37 20.33 5.66
CA SER A 184 16.86 19.15 4.96
C SER A 184 15.76 18.40 4.20
N THR A 185 15.67 18.61 2.88
CA THR A 185 14.86 17.81 1.91
C THR A 185 15.07 16.29 2.05
N VAL A 186 16.23 15.92 2.62
CA VAL A 186 16.66 14.56 2.95
C VAL A 186 15.85 13.90 4.06
N SER A 187 15.25 14.67 4.99
CA SER A 187 14.62 14.16 6.21
C SER A 187 13.53 13.12 5.90
N TYR A 188 12.62 13.43 4.97
CA TYR A 188 11.56 12.54 4.46
C TYR A 188 12.07 11.15 4.05
N TRP A 189 13.14 11.11 3.25
CA TRP A 189 13.72 9.87 2.75
C TRP A 189 14.31 8.99 3.84
N ARG A 190 14.82 9.57 4.94
CA ARG A 190 15.30 8.78 6.09
C ARG A 190 14.17 8.05 6.80
N TYR A 191 12.99 8.67 6.90
CA TYR A 191 11.79 8.03 7.47
C TYR A 191 11.27 6.90 6.55
N ILE A 192 11.27 7.08 5.23
CA ILE A 192 10.96 5.99 4.28
C ILE A 192 11.94 4.83 4.46
N MET A 193 13.23 5.11 4.50
CA MET A 193 14.26 4.08 4.70
C MET A 193 14.08 3.34 6.03
N LEU A 194 13.69 4.04 7.11
CA LEU A 194 13.38 3.41 8.40
C LEU A 194 12.13 2.54 8.34
N ALA A 195 11.06 3.01 7.68
CA ALA A 195 9.83 2.24 7.49
C ALA A 195 10.06 0.98 6.62
N PHE A 196 10.84 1.10 5.55
CA PHE A 196 11.25 -0.03 4.71
C PHE A 196 12.09 -1.04 5.51
N THR A 197 12.99 -0.56 6.36
CA THR A 197 13.79 -1.39 7.28
C THR A 197 12.88 -2.16 8.25
N ALA A 198 11.89 -1.50 8.85
CA ALA A 198 10.90 -2.12 9.74
C ALA A 198 10.04 -3.19 9.03
N VAL A 199 9.60 -2.92 7.80
CA VAL A 199 8.83 -3.89 7.00
C VAL A 199 9.67 -5.12 6.67
N TYR A 200 10.93 -4.95 6.26
CA TYR A 200 11.81 -6.08 5.93
C TYR A 200 12.23 -6.90 7.15
N GLU A 201 12.46 -6.26 8.31
CA GLU A 201 12.67 -6.99 9.56
C GLU A 201 11.42 -7.78 9.94
N LEU A 202 10.24 -7.18 9.87
CA LEU A 202 8.98 -7.88 10.14
C LEU A 202 8.77 -9.08 9.19
N LEU A 203 9.11 -8.95 7.90
CA LEU A 203 9.09 -10.08 6.96
C LEU A 203 10.06 -11.20 7.39
N PHE A 204 11.29 -10.88 7.81
CA PHE A 204 12.23 -11.87 8.35
C PHE A 204 11.80 -12.47 9.70
N LEU A 205 10.97 -11.78 10.49
CA LEU A 205 10.43 -12.28 11.76
C LEU A 205 9.14 -13.12 11.60
N LEU A 206 8.38 -12.91 10.52
CA LEU A 206 7.14 -13.64 10.25
C LEU A 206 7.32 -14.85 9.33
N ASN A 207 8.17 -14.76 8.29
CA ASN A 207 8.34 -15.85 7.33
C ASN A 207 8.95 -17.10 8.01
N PRO A 208 8.47 -18.33 7.73
CA PRO A 208 9.14 -19.54 8.20
C PRO A 208 10.57 -19.60 7.66
N SER A 209 11.48 -20.23 8.42
CA SER A 209 12.90 -20.37 8.09
C SER A 209 13.09 -20.91 6.66
N PRO A 210 14.06 -20.40 5.87
CA PRO A 210 14.16 -20.70 4.45
C PRO A 210 14.54 -22.16 4.19
N ALA A 211 13.52 -23.00 3.98
CA ALA A 211 13.63 -24.13 3.07
C ALA A 211 13.56 -23.57 1.63
N PRO A 212 14.66 -23.57 0.84
CA PRO A 212 14.63 -23.06 -0.51
C PRO A 212 13.82 -24.01 -1.39
N SER A 213 12.67 -23.54 -1.87
CA SER A 213 12.05 -24.12 -3.05
C SER A 213 12.95 -23.84 -4.25
N SER A 214 13.49 -24.90 -4.83
CA SER A 214 14.44 -24.83 -5.94
C SER A 214 13.84 -24.11 -7.17
N GLY A 215 14.27 -22.89 -7.44
CA GLY A 215 14.00 -22.18 -8.69
C GLY A 215 13.26 -20.85 -8.55
N THR A 216 13.98 -19.81 -8.13
CA THR A 216 13.53 -18.41 -8.23
C THR A 216 14.50 -17.58 -9.06
N THR A 217 14.03 -17.04 -10.18
CA THR A 217 14.77 -16.08 -11.01
C THR A 217 14.57 -14.66 -10.47
N LEU A 218 15.46 -13.72 -10.80
CA LEU A 218 15.30 -12.31 -10.38
C LEU A 218 13.94 -11.70 -10.79
N SER A 219 13.36 -12.16 -11.89
CA SER A 219 12.01 -11.77 -12.33
C SER A 219 10.89 -12.22 -11.39
N SER A 220 10.99 -13.38 -10.73
CA SER A 220 9.92 -13.86 -9.84
C SER A 220 9.83 -13.05 -8.55
N VAL A 221 10.97 -12.60 -8.02
CA VAL A 221 11.04 -11.77 -6.79
C VAL A 221 10.41 -10.38 -6.99
N VAL A 222 10.38 -9.86 -8.22
CA VAL A 222 9.89 -8.50 -8.54
C VAL A 222 8.45 -8.49 -9.07
N PHE A 223 7.97 -9.55 -9.72
CA PHE A 223 6.74 -9.53 -10.51
C PHE A 223 5.74 -10.69 -10.27
N THR A 224 5.86 -11.49 -9.20
CA THR A 224 4.91 -12.60 -8.93
C THR A 224 4.08 -12.42 -7.65
N ASP A 225 3.03 -13.24 -7.54
CA ASP A 225 2.01 -13.16 -6.48
C ASP A 225 2.60 -13.05 -5.06
N PRO A 226 2.05 -12.17 -4.20
CA PRO A 226 2.58 -11.90 -2.86
C PRO A 226 2.52 -13.10 -1.91
N THR A 227 1.78 -14.15 -2.29
CA THR A 227 1.66 -15.41 -1.54
C THR A 227 2.79 -16.41 -1.83
N ILE A 228 3.47 -16.31 -2.98
CA ILE A 228 4.56 -17.23 -3.39
C ILE A 228 5.92 -16.57 -3.15
N ALA A 229 6.04 -15.26 -3.39
CA ALA A 229 7.27 -14.50 -3.17
C ALA A 229 7.74 -14.47 -1.69
N ALA A 230 6.85 -14.81 -0.75
CA ALA A 230 7.14 -14.85 0.69
C ALA A 230 8.29 -15.81 1.08
N HIS A 231 8.62 -16.81 0.26
CA HIS A 231 9.66 -17.81 0.59
C HIS A 231 11.09 -17.39 0.20
N THR A 232 11.29 -16.31 -0.56
CA THR A 232 12.63 -15.89 -1.02
C THR A 232 12.80 -14.36 -1.00
N SER A 233 13.31 -13.83 0.11
CA SER A 233 13.74 -12.44 0.20
C SER A 233 14.90 -12.14 -0.75
N PHE A 234 14.98 -10.93 -1.31
CA PHE A 234 16.10 -10.51 -2.16
C PHE A 234 17.49 -10.79 -1.54
N PHE A 235 17.63 -10.58 -0.24
CA PHE A 235 18.89 -10.83 0.47
C PHE A 235 19.23 -12.32 0.64
N SER A 236 18.24 -13.22 0.71
CA SER A 236 18.51 -14.67 0.78
C SER A 236 18.88 -15.26 -0.60
N PHE A 237 18.48 -14.60 -1.69
CA PHE A 237 19.05 -14.88 -3.02
C PHE A 237 20.52 -14.44 -3.11
N LEU A 238 20.84 -13.23 -2.63
CA LEU A 238 22.19 -12.67 -2.74
C LEU A 238 23.21 -13.36 -1.81
N TRP A 239 22.77 -13.84 -0.64
CA TRP A 239 23.60 -14.58 0.32
C TRP A 239 22.86 -15.82 0.87
N PRO A 240 22.84 -16.94 0.14
CA PRO A 240 22.04 -18.12 0.50
C PRO A 240 22.53 -18.89 1.75
N HIS A 241 23.76 -18.62 2.21
CA HIS A 241 24.32 -19.25 3.42
C HIS A 241 23.99 -18.49 4.71
N ARG A 242 23.33 -17.32 4.61
CA ARG A 242 23.05 -16.47 5.78
C ARG A 242 21.74 -16.79 6.46
N VAL A 243 21.73 -16.52 7.76
CA VAL A 243 20.61 -16.76 8.67
C VAL A 243 19.80 -15.47 8.84
N PRO A 244 18.46 -15.50 9.06
CA PRO A 244 17.63 -14.28 9.11
C PRO A 244 18.16 -13.17 10.03
N TYR A 245 18.68 -13.47 11.22
CA TYR A 245 19.26 -12.45 12.11
C TYR A 245 20.47 -11.71 11.50
N GLN A 246 21.30 -12.38 10.69
CA GLN A 246 22.42 -11.75 9.97
C GLN A 246 21.90 -10.77 8.91
N HIS A 247 20.79 -11.11 8.23
CA HIS A 247 20.12 -10.19 7.31
C HIS A 247 19.52 -8.97 8.02
N VAL A 248 18.91 -9.14 9.20
CA VAL A 248 18.39 -8.01 10.00
C VAL A 248 19.51 -7.10 10.47
N ARG A 249 20.60 -7.63 11.04
CA ARG A 249 21.79 -6.84 11.43
C ARG A 249 22.42 -6.11 10.23
N PHE A 250 22.44 -6.73 9.05
CA PHE A 250 22.87 -6.08 7.81
C PHE A 250 21.96 -4.92 7.41
N LEU A 251 20.65 -5.12 7.49
CA LEU A 251 19.63 -4.13 7.15
C LEU A 251 19.72 -2.89 8.05
N HIS A 252 19.90 -3.07 9.36
CA HIS A 252 20.15 -1.97 10.31
C HIS A 252 21.44 -1.21 9.95
N THR A 253 22.52 -1.92 9.62
CA THR A 253 23.80 -1.31 9.22
C THR A 253 23.68 -0.54 7.90
N LEU A 254 22.96 -1.10 6.92
CA LEU A 254 22.63 -0.48 5.64
C LEU A 254 21.76 0.78 5.84
N TRP A 255 20.80 0.75 6.75
CA TRP A 255 19.99 1.92 7.10
C TRP A 255 20.84 3.05 7.68
N VAL A 256 21.71 2.76 8.67
CA VAL A 256 22.62 3.78 9.25
C VAL A 256 23.54 4.36 8.17
N LEU A 257 24.20 3.51 7.38
CA LEU A 257 25.06 3.93 6.27
C LEU A 257 24.29 4.77 5.23
N GLY A 258 23.07 4.35 4.89
CA GLY A 258 22.17 5.07 3.98
C GLY A 258 21.80 6.45 4.51
N CYS A 259 21.49 6.58 5.80
CA CYS A 259 21.25 7.88 6.43
C CYS A 259 22.47 8.79 6.37
N PHE A 260 23.69 8.31 6.66
CA PHE A 260 24.91 9.11 6.55
C PHE A 260 25.25 9.49 5.10
N ALA A 261 25.17 8.55 4.17
CA ALA A 261 25.41 8.78 2.75
C ALA A 261 24.44 9.81 2.20
N LEU A 262 23.13 9.64 2.42
CA LEU A 262 22.11 10.57 1.93
C LEU A 262 22.27 11.97 2.53
N SER A 263 22.70 12.07 3.80
CA SER A 263 22.93 13.36 4.47
C SER A 263 24.10 14.16 3.89
N ASN A 264 25.16 13.50 3.43
CA ASN A 264 26.34 14.18 2.87
C ASN A 264 26.23 14.35 1.35
N VAL A 265 25.65 13.36 0.65
CA VAL A 265 25.58 13.32 -0.82
C VAL A 265 24.43 14.16 -1.36
N ALA A 266 23.22 14.06 -0.80
CA ALA A 266 22.06 14.72 -1.38
C ALA A 266 22.17 16.25 -1.43
N PRO A 267 22.72 16.98 -0.43
CA PRO A 267 22.91 18.43 -0.53
C PRO A 267 23.89 18.87 -1.63
N VAL A 268 24.89 18.03 -1.94
CA VAL A 268 25.88 18.31 -3.00
C VAL A 268 25.30 17.97 -4.38
N VAL A 269 24.60 16.83 -4.48
CA VAL A 269 24.01 16.35 -5.74
C VAL A 269 22.73 17.10 -6.08
N PHE A 270 21.98 17.59 -5.09
CA PHE A 270 20.75 18.38 -5.23
C PHE A 270 20.80 19.57 -4.26
N PRO A 271 21.49 20.67 -4.63
CA PRO A 271 21.44 21.89 -3.83
C PRO A 271 20.00 22.40 -3.78
N ALA A 272 19.59 22.95 -2.64
CA ALA A 272 18.28 23.60 -2.54
C ALA A 272 18.19 24.73 -3.60
N PRO A 273 17.05 24.87 -4.30
CA PRO A 273 16.85 25.99 -5.21
C PRO A 273 17.02 27.32 -4.47
N SER A 274 17.47 28.36 -5.18
CA SER A 274 17.42 29.72 -4.63
C SER A 274 15.96 30.09 -4.33
N PRO A 275 15.67 30.92 -3.30
CA PRO A 275 14.30 31.30 -2.96
C PRO A 275 13.57 31.92 -4.17
N GLU A 276 14.27 32.75 -4.96
CA GLU A 276 13.77 33.32 -6.21
C GLU A 276 13.41 32.25 -7.27
N PHE A 277 14.22 31.20 -7.44
CA PHE A 277 13.89 30.11 -8.36
C PHE A 277 12.69 29.30 -7.85
N GLN A 278 12.61 29.06 -6.54
CA GLN A 278 11.53 28.31 -5.93
C GLN A 278 10.19 29.04 -6.04
N GLU A 279 10.16 30.36 -5.81
CA GLU A 279 8.97 31.19 -6.01
C GLU A 279 8.51 31.17 -7.47
N ASN A 280 9.41 31.42 -8.42
CA ASN A 280 9.09 31.38 -9.85
C ASN A 280 8.62 29.99 -10.32
N TRP A 281 9.19 28.91 -9.79
CA TRP A 281 8.73 27.54 -10.09
C TRP A 281 7.32 27.28 -9.53
N ILE A 282 7.05 27.63 -8.27
CA ILE A 282 5.72 27.48 -7.65
C ILE A 282 4.66 28.28 -8.43
N LEU A 283 4.98 29.52 -8.84
CA LEU A 283 4.06 30.36 -9.63
C LEU A 283 3.75 29.75 -11.00
N ASN A 284 4.75 29.23 -11.72
CA ASN A 284 4.55 28.55 -12.99
C ASN A 284 3.75 27.25 -12.85
N GLU A 285 4.06 26.43 -11.84
CA GLU A 285 3.35 25.18 -11.57
C GLU A 285 1.87 25.44 -11.19
N ALA A 286 1.61 26.47 -10.37
CA ALA A 286 0.25 26.91 -10.05
C ALA A 286 -0.51 27.43 -11.29
N GLN A 287 0.17 28.14 -12.20
CA GLN A 287 -0.41 28.53 -13.49
C GLN A 287 -0.73 27.31 -14.37
N GLN A 288 0.14 26.31 -14.43
CA GLN A 288 -0.14 25.06 -15.17
C GLN A 288 -1.33 24.30 -14.56
N ILE A 289 -1.39 24.14 -13.23
CA ILE A 289 -2.50 23.47 -12.55
C ILE A 289 -3.83 24.23 -12.77
N SER A 290 -3.82 25.57 -12.72
CA SER A 290 -5.02 26.37 -12.98
C SER A 290 -5.48 26.29 -14.44
N THR A 291 -4.58 26.25 -15.43
CA THR A 291 -4.95 26.04 -16.83
C THR A 291 -5.50 24.62 -17.09
N LEU A 292 -4.89 23.59 -16.49
CA LEU A 292 -5.37 22.20 -16.60
C LEU A 292 -6.74 22.01 -15.94
N SER A 293 -6.95 22.55 -14.74
CA SER A 293 -8.25 22.49 -14.05
C SER A 293 -9.34 23.28 -14.78
N ALA A 294 -9.01 24.43 -15.38
CA ALA A 294 -9.95 25.17 -16.25
C ALA A 294 -10.31 24.39 -17.53
N ALA A 295 -9.36 23.64 -18.10
CA ALA A 295 -9.62 22.76 -19.24
C ALA A 295 -10.55 21.60 -18.86
N VAL A 296 -10.26 20.90 -17.75
CA VAL A 296 -11.10 19.81 -17.22
C VAL A 296 -12.51 20.30 -16.87
N ALA A 297 -12.64 21.47 -16.25
CA ALA A 297 -13.95 22.07 -15.96
C ALA A 297 -14.74 22.40 -17.23
N ARG A 298 -14.07 22.87 -18.28
CA ARG A 298 -14.69 23.14 -19.59
C ARG A 298 -15.18 21.85 -20.26
N GLU A 299 -14.36 20.79 -20.27
CA GLU A 299 -14.76 19.49 -20.81
C GLU A 299 -15.92 18.86 -20.03
N ALA A 300 -15.87 18.90 -18.69
CA ALA A 300 -16.95 18.43 -17.84
C ALA A 300 -18.28 19.15 -18.12
N ASN A 301 -18.26 20.49 -18.27
CA ASN A 301 -19.44 21.26 -18.64
C ASN A 301 -19.98 20.90 -20.05
N VAL A 302 -19.10 20.67 -21.04
CA VAL A 302 -19.52 20.24 -22.39
C VAL A 302 -20.15 18.84 -22.35
N GLN A 303 -19.62 17.91 -21.54
CA GLN A 303 -20.24 16.60 -21.35
C GLN A 303 -21.60 16.72 -20.65
N LEU A 304 -21.70 17.54 -19.61
CA LEU A 304 -22.94 17.73 -18.85
C LEU A 304 -24.05 18.36 -19.70
N THR A 305 -23.75 19.40 -20.49
CA THR A 305 -24.72 20.00 -21.42
C THR A 305 -25.14 19.01 -22.52
N THR A 306 -24.19 18.25 -23.08
CA THR A 306 -24.49 17.19 -24.07
C THR A 306 -25.43 16.13 -23.49
N LEU A 307 -25.16 15.66 -22.27
CA LEU A 307 -26.03 14.72 -21.56
C LEU A 307 -27.41 15.32 -21.30
N PHE A 308 -27.49 16.58 -20.84
CA PHE A 308 -28.75 17.26 -20.60
C PHE A 308 -29.61 17.39 -21.87
N HIS A 309 -29.01 17.76 -23.00
CA HIS A 309 -29.69 17.77 -24.30
C HIS A 309 -30.11 16.37 -24.77
N SER A 310 -29.30 15.34 -24.49
CA SER A 310 -29.66 13.95 -24.83
C SER A 310 -30.86 13.42 -24.03
N VAL A 311 -31.04 13.89 -22.78
CA VAL A 311 -32.16 13.51 -21.91
C VAL A 311 -33.46 14.23 -22.28
N HIS A 312 -33.39 15.50 -22.71
CA HIS A 312 -34.59 16.30 -22.99
C HIS A 312 -35.19 16.07 -24.38
N GLY A 313 -34.37 15.67 -25.37
CA GLY A 313 -34.83 15.31 -26.71
C GLY A 313 -35.37 16.49 -27.55
N PRO A 314 -35.40 16.37 -28.89
CA PRO A 314 -35.83 17.48 -29.74
C PRO A 314 -37.36 17.50 -29.91
N ARG A 315 -38.10 18.03 -28.91
CA ARG A 315 -39.46 18.60 -29.08
C ARG A 315 -40.04 19.27 -27.82
N THR A 316 -39.70 20.54 -27.60
CA THR A 316 -40.65 21.53 -27.08
C THR A 316 -40.77 22.64 -28.11
N GLY A 317 -41.99 22.91 -28.60
CA GLY A 317 -42.25 23.77 -29.75
C GLY A 317 -42.19 25.27 -29.46
N THR A 318 -41.20 25.74 -28.73
CA THR A 318 -40.90 27.17 -28.60
C THR A 318 -40.01 27.60 -29.76
N ALA A 319 -40.50 28.51 -30.59
CA ALA A 319 -39.73 29.05 -31.72
C ALA A 319 -38.43 29.72 -31.25
N ALA A 320 -37.42 29.72 -32.11
CA ALA A 320 -36.17 30.43 -31.86
C ALA A 320 -36.44 31.95 -31.80
N SER A 321 -36.48 32.51 -30.60
CA SER A 321 -36.22 33.93 -30.38
C SER A 321 -34.73 34.19 -30.56
N ASP A 322 -34.39 35.35 -31.15
CA ASP A 322 -33.00 35.78 -31.32
C ASP A 322 -32.17 35.64 -30.04
N GLY A 323 -30.91 35.25 -30.22
CA GLY A 323 -30.14 34.54 -29.21
C GLY A 323 -30.00 35.23 -27.86
N THR A 324 -30.68 34.70 -26.84
CA THR A 324 -30.26 34.72 -25.43
C THR A 324 -30.95 33.56 -24.72
N PHE A 325 -30.19 32.53 -24.33
CA PHE A 325 -30.61 31.65 -23.24
C PHE A 325 -30.22 32.32 -21.92
N PRO A 326 -31.16 32.78 -21.08
CA PRO A 326 -30.84 33.16 -19.72
C PRO A 326 -30.56 31.88 -18.90
N TYR A 327 -29.70 31.99 -17.88
CA TYR A 327 -29.26 30.90 -17.00
C TYR A 327 -28.28 29.86 -17.57
N LEU A 328 -27.12 30.35 -18.03
CA LEU A 328 -25.87 30.17 -17.28
C LEU A 328 -24.86 31.20 -17.79
N GLY A 329 -24.89 32.38 -17.15
CA GLY A 329 -23.96 33.45 -17.47
C GLY A 329 -22.51 33.05 -17.21
N GLU A 330 -21.59 33.74 -17.88
CA GLU A 330 -20.16 33.65 -17.59
C GLU A 330 -19.92 33.78 -16.08
N LEU A 331 -19.12 32.88 -15.50
CA LEU A 331 -18.62 33.05 -14.14
C LEU A 331 -17.93 34.42 -14.08
N PRO A 332 -18.39 35.38 -13.25
CA PRO A 332 -17.82 36.70 -13.24
C PRO A 332 -16.34 36.61 -12.85
N ASN A 333 -15.45 37.07 -13.74
CA ASN A 333 -14.11 37.46 -13.32
C ASN A 333 -14.25 38.43 -12.14
N GLY A 334 -13.49 38.19 -11.07
CA GLY A 334 -13.86 38.56 -9.71
C GLY A 334 -14.35 40.00 -9.51
N GLY A 335 -15.44 40.16 -8.76
CA GLY A 335 -15.96 41.50 -8.43
C GLY A 335 -17.17 41.61 -7.50
N LYS A 336 -17.98 40.56 -7.31
CA LYS A 336 -19.17 40.59 -6.43
C LYS A 336 -19.02 39.69 -5.20
N PRO A 337 -19.45 40.14 -4.00
CA PRO A 337 -19.34 39.36 -2.77
C PRO A 337 -20.30 38.16 -2.78
N ALA A 338 -19.86 37.04 -2.19
CA ALA A 338 -20.57 35.76 -2.25
C ALA A 338 -21.99 35.79 -1.67
N ASP A 339 -22.25 36.68 -0.71
CA ASP A 339 -23.52 36.75 0.04
C ASP A 339 -24.73 37.08 -0.88
N GLU A 340 -24.54 37.89 -1.93
CA GLU A 340 -25.59 38.22 -2.90
C GLU A 340 -25.99 36.98 -3.73
N VAL A 341 -25.02 36.13 -4.07
CA VAL A 341 -25.22 34.89 -4.84
C VAL A 341 -25.90 33.82 -3.99
N VAL A 342 -25.52 33.71 -2.71
CA VAL A 342 -26.16 32.79 -1.75
C VAL A 342 -27.63 33.19 -1.49
N GLY A 343 -27.93 34.49 -1.39
CA GLY A 343 -29.30 34.99 -1.25
C GLY A 343 -30.20 34.62 -2.44
N LEU A 344 -29.71 34.82 -3.67
CA LEU A 344 -30.45 34.44 -4.88
C LEU A 344 -30.67 32.92 -4.98
N LEU A 345 -29.67 32.11 -4.60
CA LEU A 345 -29.79 30.65 -4.62
C LEU A 345 -30.83 30.13 -3.62
N ALA A 346 -30.92 30.75 -2.43
CA ALA A 346 -31.90 30.40 -1.42
C ALA A 346 -33.34 30.71 -1.89
N GLN A 347 -33.55 31.86 -2.53
CA GLN A 347 -34.86 32.26 -3.06
C GLN A 347 -35.35 31.31 -4.17
N GLU A 348 -34.45 30.88 -5.06
CA GLU A 348 -34.81 29.95 -6.14
C GLU A 348 -35.11 28.54 -5.60
N MET A 349 -34.38 28.08 -4.59
CA MET A 349 -34.68 26.83 -3.88
C MET A 349 -36.04 26.86 -3.18
N GLU A 350 -36.40 27.98 -2.55
CA GLU A 350 -37.72 28.16 -1.92
C GLU A 350 -38.85 28.11 -2.95
N HIS A 351 -38.67 28.74 -4.11
CA HIS A 351 -39.63 28.69 -5.21
C HIS A 351 -39.82 27.26 -5.78
N LEU A 352 -38.74 26.47 -5.85
CA LEU A 352 -38.76 25.07 -6.31
C LEU A 352 -39.44 24.13 -5.27
N ILE A 353 -39.27 24.41 -3.97
CA ILE A 353 -39.99 23.72 -2.89
C ILE A 353 -41.50 24.04 -2.96
N LEU A 354 -41.87 25.30 -3.19
CA LEU A 354 -43.26 25.70 -3.37
C LEU A 354 -43.90 25.07 -4.62
N GLU A 355 -43.19 25.03 -5.75
CA GLU A 355 -43.68 24.36 -6.97
C GLU A 355 -43.88 22.86 -6.75
N THR A 356 -42.94 22.18 -6.09
CA THR A 356 -43.08 20.75 -5.79
C THR A 356 -44.20 20.44 -4.79
N GLN A 357 -44.44 21.31 -3.80
CA GLN A 357 -45.62 21.20 -2.93
C GLN A 357 -46.93 21.44 -3.69
N MET A 358 -47.03 22.48 -4.52
CA MET A 358 -48.21 22.72 -5.38
C MET A 358 -48.47 21.59 -6.38
N ARG A 359 -47.44 20.82 -6.75
CA ARG A 359 -47.56 19.64 -7.62
C ARG A 359 -47.96 18.38 -6.86
N ALA A 360 -47.65 18.29 -5.57
CA ALA A 360 -48.08 17.21 -4.67
C ALA A 360 -49.55 17.39 -4.23
N ASP A 361 -49.92 18.61 -3.85
CA ASP A 361 -51.30 19.04 -3.59
C ASP A 361 -52.05 19.24 -4.92
N GLY A 362 -52.27 18.12 -5.63
CA GLY A 362 -52.83 18.09 -6.97
C GLY A 362 -54.04 19.01 -7.13
N GLY A 363 -53.89 20.02 -7.97
CA GLY A 363 -54.70 21.26 -7.98
C GLY A 363 -56.21 21.10 -8.24
N PRO A 364 -56.94 22.22 -8.41
CA PRO A 364 -58.39 22.31 -8.21
C PRO A 364 -59.25 21.34 -9.05
N LEU A 365 -58.71 20.82 -10.16
CA LEU A 365 -59.38 19.78 -10.97
C LEU A 365 -59.42 18.41 -10.27
N LYS A 366 -58.38 18.02 -9.52
CA LYS A 366 -58.36 16.74 -8.79
C LYS A 366 -59.34 16.77 -7.62
N SER A 367 -59.33 17.84 -6.82
CA SER A 367 -60.28 18.02 -5.71
C SER A 367 -61.73 18.20 -6.19
N ALA A 368 -61.96 18.78 -7.37
CA ALA A 368 -63.29 18.82 -8.00
C ALA A 368 -63.77 17.41 -8.42
N VAL A 369 -62.90 16.60 -9.03
CA VAL A 369 -63.21 15.20 -9.39
C VAL A 369 -63.48 14.35 -8.15
N GLU A 370 -62.68 14.48 -7.10
CA GLU A 370 -62.80 13.72 -5.85
C GLU A 370 -64.11 14.07 -5.11
N ASN A 371 -64.47 15.35 -5.04
CA ASN A 371 -65.78 15.80 -4.53
C ASN A 371 -66.97 15.31 -5.39
N ALA A 372 -66.81 15.21 -6.72
CA ALA A 372 -67.86 14.68 -7.60
C ALA A 372 -68.07 13.17 -7.39
N VAL A 373 -66.99 12.41 -7.18
CA VAL A 373 -67.04 10.97 -6.85
C VAL A 373 -67.69 10.73 -5.48
N GLU A 374 -67.34 11.53 -4.47
CA GLU A 374 -67.97 11.55 -3.14
C GLU A 374 -69.49 11.76 -3.22
N ARG A 375 -69.97 12.77 -3.98
CA ARG A 375 -71.40 13.02 -4.18
C ARG A 375 -72.14 11.78 -4.70
N ARG A 376 -71.62 11.16 -5.76
CA ARG A 376 -72.23 9.99 -6.41
C ARG A 376 -72.31 8.79 -5.46
N LYS A 377 -71.32 8.62 -4.60
CA LYS A 377 -71.26 7.54 -3.59
C LYS A 377 -72.31 7.74 -2.48
N ARG A 378 -72.56 9.00 -2.07
CA ARG A 378 -73.60 9.36 -1.08
C ARG A 378 -75.02 9.18 -1.65
N GLU A 379 -75.22 9.44 -2.94
CA GLU A 379 -76.50 9.21 -3.64
C GLU A 379 -76.81 7.70 -3.79
N ALA A 380 -75.81 6.90 -4.17
CA ALA A 380 -75.97 5.44 -4.26
C ALA A 380 -76.35 4.78 -2.91
N GLY A 381 -75.86 5.32 -1.79
CA GLY A 381 -76.17 4.82 -0.45
C GLY A 381 -77.65 4.98 -0.03
N ARG A 382 -78.41 5.89 -0.65
CA ARG A 382 -79.84 6.13 -0.31
C ARG A 382 -80.83 5.18 -0.98
N VAL A 383 -80.42 4.43 -2.01
CA VAL A 383 -81.31 3.59 -2.83
C VAL A 383 -81.31 2.11 -2.37
N GLY A 384 -80.40 1.70 -1.50
CA GLY A 384 -80.24 0.32 -1.03
C GLY A 384 -81.13 -0.14 0.14
N LEU A 385 -81.85 0.77 0.80
CA LEU A 385 -82.69 0.46 1.97
C LEU A 385 -84.15 0.21 1.56
N GLY A 386 -84.46 -1.00 1.06
CA GLY A 386 -85.84 -1.24 0.57
C GLY A 386 -86.22 -2.64 0.08
N ARG A 387 -85.92 -3.73 0.81
CA ARG A 387 -86.73 -4.98 0.77
C ARG A 387 -86.36 -5.99 1.87
N ARG A 388 -87.37 -6.43 2.65
CA ARG A 388 -87.38 -7.61 3.54
C ARG A 388 -88.64 -8.43 3.24
N PRO A 389 -88.54 -9.76 3.17
CA PRO A 389 -89.46 -10.67 3.88
C PRO A 389 -88.67 -11.76 4.66
N SER A 390 -88.92 -12.06 5.95
CA SER A 390 -89.89 -13.02 6.51
C SER A 390 -89.71 -14.49 6.04
N ALA A 391 -89.76 -15.54 6.86
CA ALA A 391 -89.75 -15.71 8.34
C ALA A 391 -89.60 -17.23 8.69
N GLN A 392 -89.47 -17.55 10.00
CA GLN A 392 -89.64 -18.88 10.64
C GLN A 392 -88.49 -19.92 10.54
N GLY A 393 -88.12 -20.51 11.69
CA GLY A 393 -87.31 -21.74 11.86
C GLY A 393 -88.16 -22.85 12.53
N PRO A 394 -87.63 -23.78 13.36
CA PRO A 394 -86.24 -24.00 13.81
C PRO A 394 -85.75 -25.49 13.74
N TRP A 395 -84.55 -25.75 14.28
CA TRP A 395 -83.97 -27.02 14.81
C TRP A 395 -82.84 -27.79 14.05
N VAL A 396 -81.73 -27.97 14.80
CA VAL A 396 -80.76 -29.12 14.89
C VAL A 396 -79.86 -29.51 13.70
N GLN A 397 -78.53 -29.36 13.94
CA GLN A 397 -77.34 -30.08 13.38
C GLN A 397 -77.19 -30.15 11.83
N GLN A 398 -76.00 -30.14 11.23
CA GLN A 398 -74.78 -30.85 11.61
C GLN A 398 -73.52 -30.19 11.00
N ASN A 399 -72.33 -30.65 11.42
CA ASN A 399 -71.01 -30.16 10.98
C ASN A 399 -70.80 -30.22 9.45
N GLY A 400 -70.10 -29.21 8.89
CA GLY A 400 -69.70 -29.20 7.48
C GLY A 400 -68.68 -28.11 7.16
N ASN A 401 -67.39 -28.42 7.31
CA ASN A 401 -66.25 -27.54 6.99
C ASN A 401 -66.15 -27.32 5.47
N GLY A 402 -65.97 -26.08 4.97
CA GLY A 402 -65.71 -25.87 3.54
C GLY A 402 -65.94 -24.48 2.93
N ASN A 403 -65.00 -23.56 3.18
CA ASN A 403 -64.36 -22.66 2.19
C ASN A 403 -65.17 -21.91 1.10
N GLY A 404 -64.91 -20.60 0.96
CA GLY A 404 -65.11 -19.88 -0.31
C GLY A 404 -65.46 -18.40 -0.17
N ASN A 405 -64.54 -17.50 -0.57
CA ASN A 405 -64.91 -16.13 -0.94
C ASN A 405 -64.31 -15.73 -2.30
N GLY A 406 -65.18 -15.68 -3.31
CA GLY A 406 -65.30 -14.55 -4.23
C GLY A 406 -64.06 -14.04 -4.98
N ASN A 407 -63.81 -14.61 -6.17
CA ASN A 407 -63.15 -13.87 -7.25
C ASN A 407 -64.02 -12.69 -7.72
N GLY A 408 -63.39 -11.60 -8.15
CA GLY A 408 -64.04 -10.52 -8.92
C GLY A 408 -63.61 -10.56 -10.39
N SER A 409 -64.53 -10.80 -11.32
CA SER A 409 -64.26 -10.76 -12.77
C SER A 409 -65.53 -10.70 -13.63
N ALA A 410 -65.59 -9.72 -14.55
CA ALA A 410 -66.37 -9.67 -15.82
C ALA A 410 -66.02 -8.32 -16.50
N LEU A 411 -65.56 -8.17 -17.76
CA LEU A 411 -65.74 -8.89 -19.05
C LEU A 411 -67.18 -8.85 -19.59
N PRO A 412 -67.37 -8.58 -20.89
CA PRO A 412 -67.29 -9.62 -21.96
C PRO A 412 -66.50 -9.13 -23.23
N VAL A 413 -66.21 -9.84 -24.33
CA VAL A 413 -66.07 -11.24 -24.85
C VAL A 413 -65.50 -11.05 -26.28
N GLY A 414 -64.70 -11.87 -26.97
CA GLY A 414 -64.11 -13.22 -26.82
C GLY A 414 -63.72 -13.72 -28.24
N ALA A 415 -63.20 -14.92 -28.54
CA ALA A 415 -62.54 -15.97 -27.75
C ALA A 415 -61.89 -17.00 -28.73
N ALA A 416 -60.61 -17.37 -28.59
CA ALA A 416 -59.97 -18.49 -29.32
C ALA A 416 -58.76 -19.08 -28.54
N SER A 417 -58.47 -20.37 -28.73
CA SER A 417 -57.72 -21.23 -27.79
C SER A 417 -56.24 -21.54 -28.18
N PRO A 418 -55.40 -22.08 -27.26
CA PRO A 418 -53.93 -22.21 -27.42
C PRO A 418 -53.41 -23.66 -27.65
N PRO A 419 -52.07 -23.85 -27.74
CA PRO A 419 -51.40 -24.84 -26.87
C PRO A 419 -50.05 -24.36 -26.25
N VAL A 420 -49.34 -25.28 -25.57
CA VAL A 420 -48.31 -25.03 -24.52
C VAL A 420 -46.99 -25.79 -24.82
N TRP A 421 -45.82 -25.32 -24.32
CA TRP A 421 -44.82 -26.11 -23.52
C TRP A 421 -43.30 -25.74 -23.63
N LYS A 422 -42.68 -25.69 -22.43
CA LYS A 422 -41.30 -26.08 -22.01
C LYS A 422 -40.10 -25.12 -22.10
N GLU A 423 -39.56 -24.87 -20.91
CA GLU A 423 -38.22 -24.36 -20.59
C GLU A 423 -37.09 -25.36 -20.95
N ARG A 424 -35.85 -24.89 -21.02
CA ARG A 424 -34.65 -25.74 -21.16
C ARG A 424 -33.52 -25.27 -20.24
N VAL A 425 -33.19 -26.08 -19.24
CA VAL A 425 -32.05 -25.89 -18.33
C VAL A 425 -30.76 -26.38 -19.00
N LEU A 426 -29.67 -25.62 -18.89
CA LEU A 426 -28.33 -26.03 -19.30
C LEU A 426 -27.57 -26.62 -18.10
N GLY A 427 -27.14 -27.88 -18.21
CA GLY A 427 -26.27 -28.53 -17.23
C GLY A 427 -24.79 -28.47 -17.64
N TYR A 428 -23.90 -28.32 -16.67
CA TYR A 428 -22.46 -28.48 -16.86
C TYR A 428 -21.94 -29.60 -15.94
N VAL A 429 -21.12 -30.50 -16.49
CA VAL A 429 -20.80 -31.80 -15.88
C VAL A 429 -19.52 -31.74 -15.04
N ARG A 430 -19.56 -32.35 -13.87
CA ARG A 430 -18.43 -32.46 -12.92
C ARG A 430 -17.61 -33.72 -13.19
N GLY A 431 -16.45 -33.58 -13.82
CA GLY A 431 -15.52 -34.69 -14.02
C GLY A 431 -14.79 -35.09 -12.73
N ARG A 432 -14.89 -36.37 -12.34
CA ARG A 432 -14.04 -37.01 -11.32
C ARG A 432 -13.75 -38.45 -11.77
N SER A 433 -12.53 -38.72 -12.22
CA SER A 433 -12.07 -40.08 -12.52
C SER A 433 -11.70 -40.84 -11.24
N ARG A 434 -11.89 -42.16 -11.27
CA ARG A 434 -11.48 -43.11 -10.22
C ARG A 434 -10.17 -43.80 -10.61
N SER A 435 -9.45 -44.27 -9.60
CA SER A 435 -8.41 -45.30 -9.72
C SER A 435 -9.00 -46.69 -10.00
N LEU A 436 -8.24 -47.52 -10.71
CA LEU A 436 -8.27 -48.99 -10.68
C LEU A 436 -6.84 -49.47 -11.03
N GLY A 437 -6.40 -50.57 -10.41
CA GLY A 437 -5.05 -51.15 -10.56
C GLY A 437 -4.49 -51.55 -9.21
#